data_AF-A0A7Z9WZA7-F1
#
_entry.id   AF-A0A7Z9WZA7-F1
#
_cell.length_a   1.000
_cell.length_b   1.000
_cell.length_c   1.000
_cell.angle_alpha   90.00
_cell.angle_beta   90.00
_cell.angle_gamma   90.00
#
_symmetry.space_group_name_H-M   'P 1'
#
loop_
_entity.id
_entity.type
_entity.pdbx_description
1 polymer ?
#
loop_
_entity_poly.entity_id
_entity_poly.type
_entity_poly.pdbx_seq_one_letter_code
_entity_poly.pdbx_strand_id
1 'polypeptide(L)'
;MSFCRLVAERADEDWSDKTIARLVRYAQSHPDLEPGKLNLHCDKSSDEATVEILFQNTINCVRGVAAGAIGQLLWERKDYLSKVRPGIESLIQDPHPAVRMAAIEAIEPVLNIDKDLAVSWFCETCKDDPRVAASPRALRFFNYTVPGHIEQVGPIIQQMVVSPLDDVALQGARQVTARWLFHDFFKDEFAKCRQGTVPQRKGVANVAAELLQKRKYSGRCQDLLRQFMNDPEKEVRDELRGIFRNKNLITDPEYAAFVKDYINSQAFADDPDHFVWSLKDLAGSLIPVADAVFAVCEAFSTALQEKTRDIGSRYPHMAAKMTSILLRLYEQAQGERNSQVADRCLNIWDLFFENRVGRTIELTRAIEQ
;
A
#
# COMPACT_ATOMS: atom_id res chain seq x y z
N MET A 1 25.74 15.48 -6.56
CA MET A 1 24.26 15.47 -6.54
C MET A 1 23.65 16.83 -6.84
N SER A 2 24.06 17.93 -6.20
CA SER A 2 23.43 19.25 -6.36
C SER A 2 23.34 19.75 -7.81
N PHE A 3 24.36 19.48 -8.63
CA PHE A 3 24.31 19.77 -10.08
C PHE A 3 23.15 19.06 -10.78
N CYS A 4 22.99 17.75 -10.58
CA CYS A 4 21.91 16.98 -11.21
C CYS A 4 20.53 17.47 -10.74
N ARG A 5 20.39 17.78 -9.44
CA ARG A 5 19.14 18.35 -8.89
C ARG A 5 18.80 19.70 -9.51
N LEU A 6 19.78 20.59 -9.67
CA LEU A 6 19.59 21.88 -10.35
C LEU A 6 19.10 21.71 -11.79
N VAL A 7 19.68 20.77 -12.55
CA VAL A 7 19.23 20.49 -13.92
C VAL A 7 17.81 19.93 -13.94
N ALA A 8 17.46 19.05 -12.99
CA ALA A 8 16.12 18.49 -12.86
C ALA A 8 15.06 19.56 -12.50
N GLU A 9 15.36 20.42 -11.53
CA GLU A 9 14.45 21.48 -11.05
C GLU A 9 14.18 22.57 -12.11
N ARG A 10 15.05 22.67 -13.10
CA ARG A 10 14.94 23.63 -14.22
C ARG A 10 15.05 22.91 -15.56
N ALA A 11 14.35 21.78 -15.68
CA ALA A 11 14.42 20.93 -16.87
C ALA A 11 13.83 21.58 -18.14
N ASP A 12 13.01 22.62 -17.98
CA ASP A 12 12.40 23.43 -19.02
C ASP A 12 13.39 24.41 -19.68
N GLU A 13 14.47 24.76 -19.00
CA GLU A 13 15.51 25.67 -19.50
C GLU A 13 16.28 25.09 -20.70
N ASP A 14 16.78 25.99 -21.55
CA ASP A 14 17.62 25.61 -22.70
C ASP A 14 19.08 25.38 -22.30
N TRP A 15 19.31 24.26 -21.62
CA TRP A 15 20.65 23.90 -21.13
C TRP A 15 21.64 23.69 -22.27
N SER A 16 22.82 24.32 -22.15
CA SER A 16 23.91 24.14 -23.11
C SER A 16 24.34 22.68 -23.26
N ASP A 17 24.86 22.31 -24.43
CA ASP A 17 25.41 20.97 -24.69
C ASP A 17 26.49 20.56 -23.68
N LYS A 18 27.25 21.53 -23.14
CA LYS A 18 28.25 21.29 -22.09
C LYS A 18 27.58 20.84 -20.78
N THR A 19 26.44 21.43 -20.43
CA THR A 19 25.66 21.03 -19.25
C THR A 19 25.09 19.63 -19.44
N ILE A 20 24.50 19.36 -20.61
CA ILE A 20 23.94 18.03 -20.92
C ILE A 20 25.04 16.96 -20.92
N ALA A 21 26.18 17.23 -21.57
CA ALA A 21 27.32 16.31 -21.58
C ALA A 21 27.87 16.03 -20.17
N ARG A 22 27.85 17.03 -19.27
CA ARG A 22 28.23 16.82 -17.86
C ARG A 22 27.24 15.93 -17.13
N LEU A 23 25.94 16.12 -17.35
CA LEU A 23 24.90 15.27 -16.77
C LEU A 23 25.05 13.82 -17.25
N VAL A 24 25.23 13.62 -18.55
CA VAL A 24 25.48 12.30 -19.15
C VAL A 24 26.72 11.64 -18.55
N ARG A 25 27.83 12.38 -18.40
CA ARG A 25 29.04 11.85 -17.74
C ARG A 25 28.77 11.37 -16.31
N TYR A 26 27.92 12.08 -15.56
CA TYR A 26 27.56 11.64 -14.21
C TYR A 26 26.71 10.38 -14.18
N ALA A 27 25.81 10.21 -15.15
CA ALA A 27 25.08 8.96 -15.32
C ALA A 27 26.00 7.79 -15.71
N GLN A 28 27.04 8.05 -16.51
CA GLN A 28 27.92 7.01 -17.05
C GLN A 28 28.96 6.49 -16.06
N SER A 29 29.62 7.38 -15.31
CA SER A 29 30.90 7.02 -14.70
C SER A 29 31.21 7.70 -13.37
N HIS A 30 30.22 8.27 -12.68
CA HIS A 30 30.50 8.86 -11.37
C HIS A 30 30.86 7.75 -10.36
N PRO A 31 31.96 7.87 -9.59
CA PRO A 31 32.48 6.79 -8.74
C PRO A 31 31.60 6.46 -7.53
N ASP A 32 30.76 7.40 -7.12
CA ASP A 32 29.79 7.21 -6.03
C ASP A 32 28.87 6.00 -6.26
N LEU A 33 28.66 5.23 -5.19
CA LEU A 33 28.09 3.88 -5.12
C LEU A 33 28.95 2.78 -5.76
N GLU A 34 30.10 2.51 -5.17
CA GLU A 34 31.02 1.45 -5.64
C GLU A 34 30.32 0.08 -5.75
N PRO A 35 30.73 -0.78 -6.70
CA PRO A 35 30.18 -2.13 -6.83
C PRO A 35 30.23 -2.90 -5.50
N GLY A 36 29.13 -3.58 -5.15
CA GLY A 36 29.02 -4.36 -3.91
C GLY A 36 28.71 -3.53 -2.65
N LYS A 37 28.82 -2.19 -2.71
CA LYS A 37 28.64 -1.31 -1.55
C LYS A 37 27.32 -0.57 -1.59
N LEU A 38 26.83 -0.22 -0.40
CA LEU A 38 25.70 0.68 -0.21
C LEU A 38 26.21 2.01 0.35
N ASN A 39 25.62 3.11 -0.10
CA ASN A 39 25.85 4.45 0.47
C ASN A 39 25.15 4.63 1.82
N LEU A 40 24.13 3.82 2.10
CA LEU A 40 23.45 3.80 3.40
C LEU A 40 24.25 2.98 4.41
N HIS A 41 24.38 3.52 5.62
CA HIS A 41 24.92 2.77 6.75
C HIS A 41 23.94 1.65 7.15
N CYS A 42 24.26 0.43 6.73
CA CYS A 42 23.59 -0.79 7.16
C CYS A 42 24.57 -1.98 7.10
N ASP A 43 24.24 -3.06 7.80
CA ASP A 43 25.08 -4.26 7.90
C ASP A 43 24.95 -5.21 6.69
N LYS A 44 24.40 -4.73 5.57
CA LYS A 44 24.12 -5.55 4.38
C LYS A 44 24.98 -5.13 3.20
N SER A 45 25.36 -6.10 2.38
CA SER A 45 25.90 -5.85 1.04
C SER A 45 24.79 -5.49 0.05
N SER A 46 25.15 -5.05 -1.16
CA SER A 46 24.18 -4.87 -2.26
C SER A 46 23.45 -6.16 -2.64
N ASP A 47 24.09 -7.31 -2.44
CA ASP A 47 23.54 -8.61 -2.82
C ASP A 47 22.51 -9.10 -1.82
N GLU A 48 22.65 -8.75 -0.54
CA GLU A 48 21.72 -9.08 0.54
C GLU A 48 20.65 -8.00 0.77
N ALA A 49 20.78 -6.86 0.08
CA ALA A 49 19.88 -5.74 0.21
C ALA A 49 18.46 -6.09 -0.26
N THR A 50 17.48 -5.63 0.51
CA THR A 50 16.07 -5.65 0.12
C THR A 50 15.82 -4.64 -1.00
N VAL A 51 14.69 -4.78 -1.68
CA VAL A 51 14.19 -3.82 -2.67
C VAL A 51 14.17 -2.40 -2.07
N GLU A 52 13.72 -2.24 -0.83
CA GLU A 52 13.67 -0.93 -0.16
C GLU A 52 15.07 -0.35 0.07
N ILE A 53 16.02 -1.15 0.55
CA ILE A 53 17.40 -0.67 0.78
C ILE A 53 18.05 -0.24 -0.54
N LEU A 54 17.86 -1.04 -1.61
CA LEU A 54 18.36 -0.67 -2.95
C LEU A 54 17.67 0.60 -3.47
N PHE A 55 16.37 0.74 -3.26
CA PHE A 55 15.62 1.93 -3.66
C PHE A 55 16.11 3.18 -2.92
N GLN A 56 16.39 3.09 -1.61
CA GLN A 56 16.96 4.21 -0.87
C GLN A 56 18.37 4.59 -1.36
N ASN A 57 19.17 3.62 -1.84
CA ASN A 57 20.46 3.91 -2.48
C ASN A 57 20.31 4.56 -3.86
N THR A 58 19.24 4.21 -4.59
CA THR A 58 18.90 4.80 -5.90
C THR A 58 18.82 6.33 -5.80
N ILE A 59 18.11 6.84 -4.79
CA ILE A 59 17.91 8.29 -4.62
C ILE A 59 19.08 9.01 -3.91
N ASN A 60 20.02 8.24 -3.35
CA ASN A 60 21.16 8.72 -2.57
C ASN A 60 22.52 8.39 -3.23
N CYS A 61 22.55 8.16 -4.54
CA CYS A 61 23.79 8.06 -5.31
C CYS A 61 23.81 9.03 -6.50
N VAL A 62 24.98 9.53 -6.89
CA VAL A 62 25.10 10.53 -7.96
C VAL A 62 24.59 10.00 -9.30
N ARG A 63 24.90 8.75 -9.65
CA ARG A 63 24.38 8.11 -10.87
C ARG A 63 22.85 8.05 -10.87
N GLY A 64 22.24 7.71 -9.73
CA GLY A 64 20.79 7.66 -9.62
C GLY A 64 20.12 9.04 -9.67
N VAL A 65 20.69 10.05 -9.02
CA VAL A 65 20.20 11.44 -9.15
C VAL A 65 20.41 11.97 -10.57
N ALA A 66 21.47 11.55 -11.28
CA ALA A 66 21.65 11.87 -12.69
C ALA A 66 20.57 11.22 -13.58
N ALA A 67 20.20 9.96 -13.31
CA ALA A 67 19.10 9.28 -14.00
C ALA A 67 17.77 10.02 -13.85
N GLY A 68 17.41 10.41 -12.61
CA GLY A 68 16.21 11.20 -12.35
C GLY A 68 16.22 12.56 -13.06
N ALA A 69 17.37 13.23 -13.12
CA ALA A 69 17.52 14.48 -13.86
C ALA A 69 17.41 14.31 -15.38
N ILE A 70 17.95 13.22 -15.94
CA ILE A 70 17.74 12.86 -17.36
C ILE A 70 16.25 12.62 -17.61
N GLY A 71 15.57 11.91 -16.71
CA GLY A 71 14.13 11.66 -16.79
C GLY A 71 13.33 12.96 -16.84
N GLN A 72 13.56 13.86 -15.88
CA GLN A 72 12.88 15.15 -15.82
C GLN A 72 13.16 16.02 -17.06
N LEU A 73 14.40 16.02 -17.55
CA LEU A 73 14.77 16.72 -18.78
C LEU A 73 14.00 16.21 -20.00
N LEU A 74 13.81 14.89 -20.13
CA LEU A 74 13.07 14.31 -21.26
C LEU A 74 11.56 14.50 -21.18
N TRP A 75 11.00 14.75 -19.98
CA TRP A 75 9.60 15.15 -19.84
C TRP A 75 9.36 16.52 -20.50
N GLU A 76 10.27 17.47 -20.30
CA GLU A 76 10.16 18.83 -20.85
C GLU A 76 10.69 18.94 -22.29
N ARG A 77 11.78 18.22 -22.60
CA ARG A 77 12.57 18.35 -23.84
C ARG A 77 12.77 16.99 -24.51
N LYS A 78 11.71 16.46 -25.12
CA LYS A 78 11.72 15.17 -25.82
C LYS A 78 12.76 15.09 -26.94
N ASP A 79 13.07 16.22 -27.56
CA ASP A 79 14.09 16.37 -28.61
C ASP A 79 15.52 16.07 -28.10
N TYR A 80 15.73 16.05 -26.78
CA TYR A 80 17.04 15.78 -26.18
C TYR A 80 17.37 14.30 -26.06
N LEU A 81 16.46 13.38 -26.44
CA LEU A 81 16.69 11.95 -26.34
C LEU A 81 18.02 11.50 -26.96
N SER A 82 18.35 12.00 -28.15
CA SER A 82 19.63 11.67 -28.81
C SER A 82 20.85 12.13 -28.01
N LYS A 83 20.77 13.26 -27.30
CA LYS A 83 21.85 13.82 -26.50
C LYS A 83 22.08 13.03 -25.21
N VAL A 84 21.01 12.55 -24.57
CA VAL A 84 21.09 11.86 -23.27
C VAL A 84 21.11 10.34 -23.36
N ARG A 85 20.76 9.78 -24.52
CA ARG A 85 20.74 8.33 -24.78
C ARG A 85 22.00 7.59 -24.32
N PRO A 86 23.23 8.06 -24.57
CA PRO A 86 24.42 7.37 -24.07
C PRO A 86 24.50 7.28 -22.54
N GLY A 87 23.86 8.21 -21.83
CA GLY A 87 23.73 8.15 -20.37
C GLY A 87 22.71 7.10 -19.92
N ILE A 88 21.56 7.04 -20.60
CA ILE A 88 20.51 6.05 -20.31
C ILE A 88 21.03 4.63 -20.55
N GLU A 89 21.64 4.38 -21.72
CA GLU A 89 22.19 3.07 -22.07
C GLU A 89 23.25 2.61 -21.06
N SER A 90 24.06 3.52 -20.53
CA SER A 90 25.02 3.21 -19.48
C SER A 90 24.36 2.88 -18.14
N LEU A 91 23.28 3.56 -17.77
CA LEU A 91 22.54 3.29 -16.52
C LEU A 91 21.85 1.92 -16.57
N ILE A 92 21.33 1.53 -17.74
CA ILE A 92 20.68 0.22 -17.97
C ILE A 92 21.66 -0.92 -17.73
N GLN A 93 22.90 -0.77 -18.20
CA GLN A 93 23.96 -1.78 -18.08
C GLN A 93 24.82 -1.60 -16.82
N ASP A 94 24.43 -0.71 -15.90
CA ASP A 94 25.23 -0.46 -14.70
C ASP A 94 25.32 -1.72 -13.85
N PRO A 95 26.51 -2.08 -13.33
CA PRO A 95 26.66 -3.28 -12.50
C PRO A 95 25.86 -3.22 -11.19
N HIS A 96 25.58 -2.02 -10.67
CA HIS A 96 24.91 -1.87 -9.39
C HIS A 96 23.37 -1.85 -9.55
N PRO A 97 22.61 -2.77 -8.90
CA PRO A 97 21.16 -2.86 -9.09
C PRO A 97 20.39 -1.58 -8.70
N ALA A 98 20.84 -0.85 -7.69
CA ALA A 98 20.25 0.47 -7.37
C ALA A 98 20.41 1.51 -8.49
N VAL A 99 21.48 1.46 -9.28
CA VAL A 99 21.63 2.36 -10.43
C VAL A 99 20.69 1.92 -11.56
N ARG A 100 20.56 0.61 -11.79
CA ARG A 100 19.56 0.07 -12.72
C ARG A 100 18.13 0.42 -12.32
N MET A 101 17.79 0.41 -11.02
CA MET A 101 16.50 0.94 -10.54
C MET A 101 16.30 2.41 -10.93
N ALA A 102 17.35 3.22 -10.85
CA ALA A 102 17.29 4.63 -11.23
C ALA A 102 17.09 4.81 -12.73
N ALA A 103 17.64 3.91 -13.55
CA ALA A 103 17.50 3.95 -15.00
C ALA A 103 16.03 3.98 -15.43
N ILE A 104 15.13 3.35 -14.67
CA ILE A 104 13.68 3.37 -14.92
C ILE A 104 13.15 4.82 -14.98
N GLU A 105 13.65 5.73 -14.13
CA GLU A 105 13.24 7.15 -14.16
C GLU A 105 13.65 7.86 -15.45
N ALA A 106 14.80 7.50 -16.01
CA ALA A 106 15.31 8.05 -17.26
C ALA A 106 14.61 7.44 -18.49
N ILE A 107 14.21 6.17 -18.41
CA ILE A 107 13.49 5.44 -19.47
C ILE A 107 12.03 5.88 -19.54
N GLU A 108 11.40 6.16 -18.41
CA GLU A 108 9.97 6.42 -18.33
C GLU A 108 9.42 7.53 -19.26
N PRO A 109 10.01 8.73 -19.37
CA PRO A 109 9.54 9.73 -20.34
C PRO A 109 9.62 9.26 -21.80
N VAL A 110 10.51 8.30 -22.10
CA VAL A 110 10.67 7.72 -23.44
C VAL A 110 9.43 6.96 -23.87
N LEU A 111 8.57 6.52 -22.95
CA LEU A 111 7.24 5.98 -23.27
C LEU A 111 6.39 6.93 -24.13
N ASN A 112 6.63 8.24 -24.05
CA ASN A 112 5.94 9.27 -24.83
C ASN A 112 6.70 9.75 -26.08
N ILE A 113 7.83 9.09 -26.39
CA ILE A 113 8.70 9.38 -27.53
C ILE A 113 8.75 8.14 -28.43
N ASP A 114 9.19 7.02 -27.86
CA ASP A 114 9.27 5.70 -28.50
C ASP A 114 8.95 4.62 -27.44
N LYS A 115 7.71 4.15 -27.45
CA LYS A 115 7.21 3.22 -26.45
C LYS A 115 7.88 1.84 -26.54
N ASP A 116 8.18 1.37 -27.75
CA ASP A 116 8.79 0.05 -27.97
C ASP A 116 10.25 0.06 -27.49
N LEU A 117 10.98 1.14 -27.77
CA LEU A 117 12.33 1.35 -27.25
C LEU A 117 12.33 1.40 -25.72
N ALA A 118 11.40 2.15 -25.12
CA ALA A 118 11.28 2.24 -23.67
C ALA A 118 11.03 0.86 -23.04
N VAL A 119 10.13 0.06 -23.63
CA VAL A 119 9.84 -1.31 -23.15
C VAL A 119 11.07 -2.19 -23.27
N SER A 120 11.78 -2.15 -24.42
CA SER A 120 13.03 -2.90 -24.61
C SER A 120 14.07 -2.53 -23.55
N TRP A 121 14.28 -1.24 -23.30
CA TRP A 121 15.19 -0.75 -22.27
C TRP A 121 14.79 -1.16 -20.86
N PHE A 122 13.49 -1.12 -20.53
CA PHE A 122 13.00 -1.59 -19.25
C PHE A 122 13.24 -3.08 -19.04
N CYS A 123 12.94 -3.91 -20.04
CA CYS A 123 13.19 -5.35 -19.98
C CYS A 123 14.68 -5.64 -19.77
N GLU A 124 15.55 -4.95 -20.51
CA GLU A 124 17.00 -5.07 -20.38
C GLU A 124 17.49 -4.66 -18.99
N THR A 125 16.93 -3.58 -18.43
CA THR A 125 17.25 -3.08 -17.08
C THR A 125 16.92 -4.10 -15.99
N CYS A 126 15.88 -4.92 -16.20
CA CYS A 126 15.39 -5.88 -15.21
C CYS A 126 16.02 -7.28 -15.32
N LYS A 127 16.76 -7.57 -16.40
CA LYS A 127 17.11 -8.95 -16.81
C LYS A 127 17.89 -9.77 -15.76
N ASP A 128 18.77 -9.13 -15.00
CA ASP A 128 19.73 -9.83 -14.12
C ASP A 128 19.31 -9.83 -12.64
N ASP A 129 18.40 -8.95 -12.25
CA ASP A 129 18.03 -8.78 -10.83
C ASP A 129 16.54 -8.41 -10.71
N PRO A 130 15.69 -9.33 -10.23
CA PRO A 130 14.25 -9.11 -10.16
C PRO A 130 13.88 -8.03 -9.13
N ARG A 131 14.80 -7.64 -8.23
CA ARG A 131 14.58 -6.50 -7.32
C ARG A 131 14.41 -5.20 -8.09
N VAL A 132 15.03 -5.07 -9.26
CA VAL A 132 14.92 -3.87 -10.11
C VAL A 132 13.48 -3.69 -10.59
N ALA A 133 12.86 -4.76 -11.07
CA ALA A 133 11.44 -4.78 -11.45
C ALA A 133 10.48 -4.65 -10.25
N ALA A 134 10.91 -5.10 -9.06
CA ALA A 134 10.14 -4.91 -7.82
C ALA A 134 10.23 -3.48 -7.25
N SER A 135 11.08 -2.62 -7.81
CA SER A 135 11.25 -1.26 -7.30
C SER A 135 9.95 -0.43 -7.39
N PRO A 136 9.75 0.54 -6.48
CA PRO A 136 8.63 1.48 -6.58
C PRO A 136 8.53 2.22 -7.93
N ARG A 137 9.66 2.41 -8.64
CA ARG A 137 9.72 3.06 -9.96
C ARG A 137 9.08 2.23 -11.06
N ALA A 138 9.10 0.90 -10.96
CA ALA A 138 8.57 0.01 -12.00
C ALA A 138 7.03 0.00 -12.07
N LEU A 139 6.33 0.34 -10.99
CA LEU A 139 4.86 0.28 -10.93
C LEU A 139 4.19 1.12 -12.03
N ARG A 140 4.66 2.36 -12.21
CA ARG A 140 4.10 3.27 -13.23
C ARG A 140 4.42 2.76 -14.63
N PHE A 141 5.62 2.22 -14.84
CA PHE A 141 6.00 1.58 -16.08
C PHE A 141 5.08 0.41 -16.47
N PHE A 142 4.82 -0.51 -15.54
CA PHE A 142 3.90 -1.63 -15.78
C PHE A 142 2.47 -1.16 -16.11
N ASN A 143 1.97 -0.12 -15.44
CA ASN A 143 0.62 0.42 -15.72
C ASN A 143 0.47 0.89 -17.18
N TYR A 144 1.53 1.49 -17.75
CA TYR A 144 1.49 2.02 -19.12
C TYR A 144 1.80 0.99 -20.20
N THR A 145 2.55 -0.06 -19.87
CA THR A 145 3.04 -1.03 -20.86
C THR A 145 2.21 -2.30 -20.93
N VAL A 146 1.73 -2.82 -19.79
CA VAL A 146 1.01 -4.11 -19.74
C VAL A 146 -0.12 -4.23 -20.76
N PRO A 147 -1.02 -3.25 -20.97
CA PRO A 147 -2.11 -3.42 -21.93
C PRO A 147 -1.68 -3.68 -23.38
N GLY A 148 -0.49 -3.24 -23.79
CA GLY A 148 0.00 -3.34 -25.18
C GLY A 148 1.27 -4.19 -25.37
N HIS A 149 1.98 -4.51 -24.28
CA HIS A 149 3.32 -5.13 -24.32
C HIS A 149 3.44 -6.31 -23.35
N ILE A 150 2.31 -6.94 -23.00
CA ILE A 150 2.24 -8.03 -22.02
C ILE A 150 3.18 -9.19 -22.34
N GLU A 151 3.41 -9.51 -23.61
CA GLU A 151 4.31 -10.59 -24.01
C GLU A 151 5.77 -10.31 -23.61
N GLN A 152 6.18 -9.04 -23.59
CA GLN A 152 7.54 -8.62 -23.22
C GLN A 152 7.70 -8.41 -21.71
N VAL A 153 6.72 -7.77 -21.07
CA VAL A 153 6.81 -7.42 -19.63
C VAL A 153 6.26 -8.50 -18.71
N GLY A 154 5.42 -9.40 -19.22
CA GLY A 154 4.79 -10.47 -18.46
C GLY A 154 5.77 -11.46 -17.84
N PRO A 155 6.81 -11.93 -18.58
CA PRO A 155 7.84 -12.80 -18.02
C PRO A 155 8.54 -12.21 -16.79
N ILE A 156 8.74 -10.89 -16.75
CA ILE A 156 9.34 -10.20 -15.60
C ILE A 156 8.43 -10.29 -14.38
N ILE A 157 7.13 -10.03 -14.55
CA ILE A 157 6.13 -10.15 -13.48
C ILE A 157 6.04 -11.61 -12.98
N GLN A 158 6.08 -12.58 -13.89
CA GLN A 158 6.07 -14.00 -13.53
C GLN A 158 7.31 -14.41 -12.73
N GLN A 159 8.49 -13.93 -13.12
CA GLN A 159 9.72 -14.13 -12.36
C GLN A 159 9.64 -13.52 -10.96
N MET A 160 9.06 -12.32 -10.82
CA MET A 160 8.86 -11.70 -9.52
C MET A 160 7.97 -12.58 -8.61
N VAL A 161 6.88 -13.14 -9.14
CA VAL A 161 5.95 -13.99 -8.36
C VAL A 161 6.62 -15.22 -7.76
N VAL A 162 7.53 -15.86 -8.49
CA VAL A 162 8.23 -17.09 -8.04
C VAL A 162 9.59 -16.81 -7.39
N SER A 163 9.92 -15.54 -7.17
CA SER A 163 11.19 -15.14 -6.56
C SER A 163 11.33 -15.73 -5.16
N PRO A 164 12.53 -16.20 -4.76
CA PRO A 164 12.80 -16.61 -3.39
C PRO A 164 12.94 -15.43 -2.42
N LEU A 165 13.01 -14.20 -2.94
CA LEU A 165 13.09 -12.98 -2.12
C LEU A 165 11.66 -12.52 -1.77
N ASP A 166 11.34 -12.51 -0.48
CA ASP A 166 9.99 -12.21 0.03
C ASP A 166 9.44 -10.87 -0.47
N ASP A 167 10.26 -9.81 -0.47
CA ASP A 167 9.84 -8.48 -0.92
C ASP A 167 9.58 -8.44 -2.43
N VAL A 168 10.36 -9.17 -3.24
CA VAL A 168 10.11 -9.33 -4.68
C VAL A 168 8.84 -10.15 -4.93
N ALA A 169 8.64 -11.27 -4.23
CA ALA A 169 7.45 -12.11 -4.35
C ALA A 169 6.17 -11.34 -3.96
N LEU A 170 6.26 -10.49 -2.93
CA LEU A 170 5.19 -9.58 -2.54
C LEU A 170 4.85 -8.61 -3.67
N GLN A 171 5.85 -7.95 -4.28
CA GLN A 171 5.59 -7.03 -5.39
C GLN A 171 5.06 -7.77 -6.63
N GLY A 172 5.55 -8.98 -6.90
CA GLY A 172 5.02 -9.85 -7.95
C GLY A 172 3.54 -10.16 -7.75
N ALA A 173 3.15 -10.54 -6.54
CA ALA A 173 1.76 -10.78 -6.16
C ALA A 173 0.87 -9.52 -6.29
N ARG A 174 1.40 -8.34 -5.93
CA ARG A 174 0.71 -7.06 -6.17
C ARG A 174 0.48 -6.83 -7.67
N GLN A 175 1.51 -7.03 -8.51
CA GLN A 175 1.38 -6.86 -9.96
C GLN A 175 0.33 -7.80 -10.55
N VAL A 176 0.41 -9.11 -10.32
CA VAL A 176 -0.56 -10.06 -10.89
C VAL A 176 -1.99 -9.78 -10.41
N THR A 177 -2.17 -9.41 -9.14
CA THR A 177 -3.50 -9.06 -8.60
C THR A 177 -4.07 -7.83 -9.28
N ALA A 178 -3.28 -6.76 -9.43
CA ALA A 178 -3.71 -5.54 -10.09
C ALA A 178 -4.04 -5.79 -11.57
N ARG A 179 -3.20 -6.54 -12.30
CA ARG A 179 -3.44 -6.85 -13.72
C ARG A 179 -4.62 -7.79 -13.94
N TRP A 180 -4.85 -8.72 -13.03
CA TRP A 180 -6.06 -9.53 -13.02
C TRP A 180 -7.31 -8.68 -12.81
N LEU A 181 -7.32 -7.77 -11.83
CA LEU A 181 -8.45 -6.87 -11.59
C LEU A 181 -8.73 -5.93 -12.78
N PHE A 182 -7.68 -5.39 -13.41
CA PHE A 182 -7.83 -4.37 -14.45
C PHE A 182 -8.10 -4.95 -15.83
N HIS A 183 -7.52 -6.12 -16.14
CA HIS A 183 -7.41 -6.65 -17.50
C HIS A 183 -7.67 -8.17 -17.60
N ASP A 184 -7.98 -8.85 -16.49
CA ASP A 184 -8.12 -10.32 -16.43
C ASP A 184 -6.86 -11.12 -16.86
N PHE A 185 -5.68 -10.49 -16.82
CA PHE A 185 -4.39 -11.16 -17.04
C PHE A 185 -3.91 -11.95 -15.80
N PHE A 186 -2.95 -12.86 -16.01
CA PHE A 186 -2.28 -13.64 -14.95
C PHE A 186 -3.23 -14.43 -14.03
N LYS A 187 -4.31 -15.00 -14.58
CA LYS A 187 -5.31 -15.73 -13.77
C LYS A 187 -4.70 -16.84 -12.93
N ASP A 188 -3.77 -17.61 -13.52
CA ASP A 188 -3.14 -18.76 -12.87
C ASP A 188 -2.15 -18.32 -11.78
N GLU A 189 -1.32 -17.32 -12.06
CA GLU A 189 -0.37 -16.76 -11.10
C GLU A 189 -1.09 -16.09 -9.94
N PHE A 190 -2.16 -15.32 -10.23
CA PHE A 190 -3.01 -14.75 -9.20
C PHE A 190 -3.63 -15.83 -8.30
N ALA A 191 -4.19 -16.89 -8.89
CA ALA A 191 -4.77 -17.99 -8.13
C ALA A 191 -3.74 -18.67 -7.20
N LYS A 192 -2.50 -18.84 -7.69
CA LYS A 192 -1.38 -19.33 -6.87
C LYS A 192 -1.04 -18.35 -5.75
N CYS A 193 -0.85 -17.06 -6.03
CA CYS A 193 -0.50 -16.07 -5.00
C CYS A 193 -1.56 -15.97 -3.90
N ARG A 194 -2.83 -16.08 -4.26
CA ARG A 194 -3.97 -16.02 -3.34
C ARG A 194 -3.95 -17.13 -2.27
N GLN A 195 -3.30 -18.27 -2.55
CA GLN A 195 -3.16 -19.40 -1.63
C GLN A 195 -1.69 -19.72 -1.31
N GLY A 196 -0.79 -18.83 -1.71
CA GLY A 196 0.64 -19.10 -1.73
C GLY A 196 1.33 -18.74 -0.43
N THR A 197 2.59 -18.28 -0.53
CA THR A 197 3.40 -17.88 0.62
C THR A 197 2.84 -16.63 1.30
N VAL A 198 3.31 -16.35 2.52
CA VAL A 198 2.90 -15.14 3.27
C VAL A 198 3.12 -13.86 2.46
N PRO A 199 4.30 -13.61 1.85
CA PRO A 199 4.49 -12.41 1.02
C PRO A 199 3.52 -12.32 -0.16
N GLN A 200 3.19 -13.46 -0.78
CA GLN A 200 2.23 -13.49 -1.89
C GLN A 200 0.82 -13.13 -1.43
N ARG A 201 0.32 -13.75 -0.36
CA ARG A 201 -1.02 -13.43 0.19
C ARG A 201 -1.10 -11.98 0.67
N LYS A 202 -0.04 -11.45 1.28
CA LYS A 202 0.10 -10.02 1.62
C LYS A 202 -0.06 -9.14 0.37
N GLY A 203 0.66 -9.46 -0.71
CA GLY A 203 0.56 -8.71 -1.97
C GLY A 203 -0.86 -8.70 -2.56
N VAL A 204 -1.59 -9.83 -2.47
CA VAL A 204 -3.00 -9.89 -2.91
C VAL A 204 -3.90 -9.03 -2.00
N ALA A 205 -3.80 -9.21 -0.68
CA ALA A 205 -4.61 -8.49 0.30
C ALA A 205 -4.38 -6.97 0.20
N ASN A 206 -3.13 -6.55 0.04
CA ASN A 206 -2.73 -5.16 -0.11
C ASN A 206 -3.42 -4.48 -1.31
N VAL A 207 -3.36 -5.09 -2.50
CA VAL A 207 -4.01 -4.53 -3.70
C VAL A 207 -5.53 -4.50 -3.56
N ALA A 208 -6.12 -5.56 -2.99
CA ALA A 208 -7.56 -5.60 -2.77
C ALA A 208 -8.02 -4.50 -1.79
N ALA A 209 -7.24 -4.22 -0.74
CA ALA A 209 -7.49 -3.15 0.21
C ALA A 209 -7.38 -1.75 -0.44
N GLU A 210 -6.33 -1.49 -1.23
CA GLU A 210 -6.12 -0.22 -1.93
C GLU A 210 -7.25 0.09 -2.94
N LEU A 211 -7.75 -0.95 -3.62
CA LEU A 211 -8.76 -0.82 -4.68
C LEU A 211 -10.20 -0.99 -4.20
N LEU A 212 -10.43 -1.34 -2.94
CA LEU A 212 -11.76 -1.61 -2.37
C LEU A 212 -12.76 -0.48 -2.65
N GLN A 213 -12.32 0.77 -2.53
CA GLN A 213 -13.14 1.97 -2.74
C GLN A 213 -13.38 2.32 -4.23
N LYS A 214 -12.70 1.65 -5.16
CA LYS A 214 -12.91 1.87 -6.59
C LYS A 214 -14.14 1.06 -7.00
N ARG A 215 -15.27 1.73 -7.19
CA ARG A 215 -16.57 1.10 -7.53
C ARG A 215 -16.49 0.00 -8.59
N LYS A 216 -15.68 0.19 -9.64
CA LYS A 216 -15.44 -0.80 -10.69
C LYS A 216 -14.92 -2.16 -10.18
N TYR A 217 -14.09 -2.16 -9.14
CA TYR A 217 -13.42 -3.35 -8.60
C TYR A 217 -13.96 -3.81 -7.25
N SER A 218 -14.84 -3.00 -6.63
CA SER A 218 -15.21 -3.13 -5.23
C SER A 218 -15.73 -4.53 -4.85
N GLY A 219 -16.67 -5.08 -5.61
CA GLY A 219 -17.21 -6.42 -5.33
C GLY A 219 -16.12 -7.52 -5.32
N ARG A 220 -15.26 -7.54 -6.34
CA ARG A 220 -14.13 -8.49 -6.39
C ARG A 220 -13.16 -8.28 -5.23
N CYS A 221 -12.90 -7.03 -4.85
CA CYS A 221 -12.05 -6.71 -3.70
C CYS A 221 -12.67 -7.17 -2.37
N GLN A 222 -13.97 -6.98 -2.14
CA GLN A 222 -14.65 -7.48 -0.95
C GLN A 222 -14.52 -9.00 -0.83
N ASP A 223 -14.75 -9.74 -1.91
CA ASP A 223 -14.64 -11.20 -1.93
C ASP A 223 -13.23 -11.69 -1.62
N LEU A 224 -12.20 -11.01 -2.14
CA LEU A 224 -10.81 -11.33 -1.81
C LEU A 224 -10.49 -11.04 -0.35
N LEU A 225 -10.87 -9.86 0.15
CA LEU A 225 -10.54 -9.46 1.51
C LEU A 225 -11.24 -10.35 2.56
N ARG A 226 -12.45 -10.86 2.29
CA ARG A 226 -13.12 -11.85 3.16
C ARG A 226 -12.25 -13.08 3.44
N GLN A 227 -11.46 -13.53 2.46
CA GLN A 227 -10.53 -14.64 2.66
C GLN A 227 -9.42 -14.29 3.65
N PHE A 228 -8.91 -13.06 3.60
CA PHE A 228 -7.73 -12.63 4.35
C PHE A 228 -8.05 -12.06 5.74
N MET A 229 -9.31 -11.71 6.01
CA MET A 229 -9.79 -11.26 7.33
C MET A 229 -9.45 -12.23 8.48
N ASN A 230 -9.41 -13.53 8.17
CA ASN A 230 -9.06 -14.60 9.11
C ASN A 230 -7.86 -15.42 8.62
N ASP A 231 -6.95 -14.80 7.84
CA ASP A 231 -5.70 -15.48 7.44
C ASP A 231 -4.96 -15.95 8.71
N PRO A 232 -4.37 -17.15 8.73
CA PRO A 232 -3.62 -17.63 9.89
C PRO A 232 -2.48 -16.67 10.30
N GLU A 233 -1.87 -16.02 9.32
CA GLU A 233 -0.71 -15.16 9.54
C GLU A 233 -1.13 -13.71 9.79
N LYS A 234 -0.74 -13.20 10.96
CA LYS A 234 -1.10 -11.83 11.37
C LYS A 234 -0.64 -10.78 10.36
N GLU A 235 0.53 -10.97 9.76
CA GLU A 235 1.05 -10.03 8.77
C GLU A 235 0.20 -9.91 7.51
N VAL A 236 -0.57 -10.94 7.14
CA VAL A 236 -1.54 -10.86 6.03
C VAL A 236 -2.77 -10.07 6.48
N ARG A 237 -3.26 -10.35 7.70
CA ARG A 237 -4.39 -9.62 8.28
C ARG A 237 -4.10 -8.13 8.46
N ASP A 238 -2.84 -7.78 8.76
CA ASP A 238 -2.40 -6.41 8.91
C ASP A 238 -2.52 -5.57 7.62
N GLU A 239 -2.61 -6.19 6.43
CA GLU A 239 -2.87 -5.46 5.17
C GLU A 239 -4.30 -4.86 5.12
N LEU A 240 -5.22 -5.39 5.93
CA LEU A 240 -6.58 -4.85 6.07
C LEU A 240 -6.63 -3.69 7.07
N ARG A 241 -5.51 -3.37 7.72
CA ARG A 241 -5.45 -2.33 8.74
C ARG A 241 -5.75 -0.97 8.10
N GLY A 242 -6.81 -0.33 8.60
CA GLY A 242 -7.14 1.03 8.19
C GLY A 242 -7.88 1.14 6.85
N ILE A 243 -8.40 0.04 6.27
CA ILE A 243 -9.32 0.13 5.12
C ILE A 243 -10.50 1.07 5.41
N PHE A 244 -10.96 1.11 6.67
CA PHE A 244 -12.03 1.98 7.13
C PHE A 244 -11.61 3.41 7.51
N ARG A 245 -10.37 3.84 7.23
CA ARG A 245 -10.00 5.27 7.30
C ARG A 245 -10.88 6.10 6.36
N ASN A 246 -11.31 5.51 5.25
CA ASN A 246 -12.38 6.07 4.43
C ASN A 246 -13.74 5.69 5.05
N LYS A 247 -14.36 6.67 5.72
CA LYS A 247 -15.65 6.50 6.42
C LYS A 247 -16.80 6.12 5.49
N ASN A 248 -16.70 6.39 4.19
CA ASN A 248 -17.74 6.04 3.22
C ASN A 248 -18.00 4.52 3.20
N LEU A 249 -16.97 3.70 3.46
CA LEU A 249 -17.12 2.25 3.52
C LEU A 249 -17.96 1.77 4.73
N ILE A 250 -18.11 2.60 5.77
CA ILE A 250 -18.96 2.28 6.92
C ILE A 250 -20.41 2.71 6.64
N THR A 251 -20.59 3.87 5.99
CA THR A 251 -21.91 4.48 5.81
C THR A 251 -22.65 4.00 4.58
N ASP A 252 -21.94 3.48 3.58
CA ASP A 252 -22.55 3.01 2.33
C ASP A 252 -23.15 1.60 2.53
N PRO A 253 -24.48 1.42 2.32
CA PRO A 253 -25.16 0.14 2.49
C PRO A 253 -24.58 -1.00 1.64
N GLU A 254 -23.92 -0.70 0.51
CA GLU A 254 -23.25 -1.72 -0.33
C GLU A 254 -22.17 -2.50 0.45
N TYR A 255 -21.59 -1.88 1.47
CA TYR A 255 -20.53 -2.47 2.29
C TYR A 255 -21.03 -3.03 3.63
N ALA A 256 -22.32 -2.90 3.96
CA ALA A 256 -22.83 -3.27 5.28
C ALA A 256 -22.53 -4.74 5.66
N ALA A 257 -22.71 -5.66 4.71
CA ALA A 257 -22.37 -7.07 4.92
C ALA A 257 -20.85 -7.27 5.12
N PHE A 258 -20.03 -6.60 4.31
CA PHE A 258 -18.57 -6.65 4.42
C PHE A 258 -18.05 -6.06 5.73
N VAL A 259 -18.62 -4.96 6.19
CA VAL A 259 -18.33 -4.34 7.49
C VAL A 259 -18.62 -5.32 8.62
N LYS A 260 -19.76 -6.00 8.57
CA LYS A 260 -20.13 -7.02 9.55
C LYS A 260 -19.16 -8.20 9.55
N ASP A 261 -18.79 -8.71 8.37
CA ASP A 261 -17.79 -9.78 8.24
C ASP A 261 -16.44 -9.35 8.84
N TYR A 262 -16.01 -8.11 8.58
CA TYR A 262 -14.78 -7.55 9.12
C TYR A 262 -14.82 -7.46 10.65
N ILE A 263 -15.86 -6.90 11.24
CA ILE A 263 -15.97 -6.75 12.70
C ILE A 263 -15.91 -8.12 13.39
N ASN A 264 -16.46 -9.16 12.77
CA ASN A 264 -16.45 -10.53 13.30
C ASN A 264 -15.15 -11.30 13.04
N SER A 265 -14.13 -10.66 12.48
CA SER A 265 -12.89 -11.33 12.06
C SER A 265 -11.71 -11.13 13.01
N GLN A 266 -10.71 -11.99 12.86
CA GLN A 266 -9.43 -11.90 13.55
C GLN A 266 -8.69 -10.59 13.21
N ALA A 267 -8.82 -10.08 11.98
CA ALA A 267 -8.21 -8.80 11.58
C ALA A 267 -8.74 -7.61 12.39
N PHE A 268 -10.05 -7.56 12.65
CA PHE A 268 -10.62 -6.56 13.57
C PHE A 268 -10.16 -6.80 15.01
N ALA A 269 -10.10 -8.06 15.43
CA ALA A 269 -9.68 -8.42 16.77
C ALA A 269 -8.20 -8.10 17.08
N ASP A 270 -7.36 -7.99 16.06
CA ASP A 270 -5.94 -7.60 16.18
C ASP A 270 -5.78 -6.08 16.36
N ASP A 271 -6.53 -5.28 15.59
CA ASP A 271 -6.51 -3.82 15.65
C ASP A 271 -7.84 -3.16 15.29
N PRO A 272 -8.75 -2.97 16.26
CA PRO A 272 -10.02 -2.30 16.01
C PRO A 272 -9.89 -0.76 15.95
N ASP A 273 -8.70 -0.18 16.19
CA ASP A 273 -8.54 1.24 16.54
C ASP A 273 -9.01 2.16 15.42
N HIS A 274 -8.57 1.89 14.19
CA HIS A 274 -8.98 2.70 13.03
C HIS A 274 -10.50 2.66 12.80
N PHE A 275 -11.15 1.51 13.02
CA PHE A 275 -12.59 1.39 12.83
C PHE A 275 -13.36 2.19 13.89
N VAL A 276 -12.99 2.03 15.16
CA VAL A 276 -13.60 2.76 16.29
C VAL A 276 -13.40 4.26 16.14
N TRP A 277 -12.20 4.70 15.74
CA TRP A 277 -11.94 6.11 15.46
C TRP A 277 -12.79 6.65 14.31
N SER A 278 -12.92 5.90 13.22
CA SER A 278 -13.78 6.28 12.10
C SER A 278 -15.23 6.45 12.52
N LEU A 279 -15.78 5.53 13.33
CA LEU A 279 -17.12 5.65 13.89
C LEU A 279 -17.27 6.89 14.77
N LYS A 280 -16.30 7.14 15.67
CA LYS A 280 -16.32 8.30 16.57
C LYS A 280 -16.40 9.61 15.79
N ASP A 281 -15.62 9.69 14.72
CA ASP A 281 -15.45 10.90 13.92
C ASP A 281 -16.48 11.02 12.77
N LEU A 282 -17.46 10.10 12.67
CA LEU A 282 -18.57 10.24 11.74
C LEU A 282 -19.39 11.49 12.08
N ALA A 283 -19.58 12.37 11.11
CA ALA A 283 -20.49 13.50 11.22
C ALA A 283 -21.95 13.04 11.00
N GLY A 284 -22.91 13.71 11.64
CA GLY A 284 -24.34 13.49 11.41
C GLY A 284 -24.97 12.37 12.25
N SER A 285 -26.01 11.71 11.72
CA SER A 285 -26.72 10.63 12.41
C SER A 285 -25.95 9.32 12.34
N LEU A 286 -25.85 8.61 13.47
CA LEU A 286 -25.28 7.27 13.57
C LEU A 286 -26.34 6.18 13.34
N ILE A 287 -27.63 6.54 13.25
CA ILE A 287 -28.72 5.56 13.05
C ILE A 287 -28.50 4.70 11.81
N PRO A 288 -28.06 5.22 10.64
CA PRO A 288 -27.81 4.38 9.46
C PRO A 288 -26.71 3.33 9.65
N VAL A 289 -25.83 3.51 10.65
CA VAL A 289 -24.71 2.61 10.95
C VAL A 289 -24.87 1.93 12.32
N ALA A 290 -26.07 1.94 12.89
CA ALA A 290 -26.35 1.40 14.22
C ALA A 290 -25.92 -0.06 14.35
N ASP A 291 -26.18 -0.89 13.34
CA ASP A 291 -25.80 -2.31 13.33
C ASP A 291 -24.28 -2.51 13.42
N ALA A 292 -23.49 -1.64 12.78
CA ALA A 292 -22.03 -1.68 12.88
C ALA A 292 -21.57 -1.28 14.29
N VAL A 293 -22.21 -0.27 14.91
CA VAL A 293 -21.93 0.12 16.30
C VAL A 293 -22.23 -1.04 17.25
N PHE A 294 -23.38 -1.69 17.11
CA PHE A 294 -23.77 -2.83 17.93
C PHE A 294 -22.83 -4.02 17.75
N ALA A 295 -22.46 -4.37 16.52
CA ALA A 295 -21.52 -5.46 16.25
C ALA A 295 -20.16 -5.22 16.91
N VAL A 296 -19.65 -3.98 16.88
CA VAL A 296 -18.40 -3.64 17.57
C VAL A 296 -18.53 -3.82 19.09
N CYS A 297 -19.64 -3.35 19.67
CA CYS A 297 -19.89 -3.52 21.10
C CYS A 297 -19.99 -5.02 21.49
N GLU A 298 -20.67 -5.82 20.69
CA GLU A 298 -20.76 -7.27 20.90
C GLU A 298 -19.38 -7.93 20.83
N ALA A 299 -18.54 -7.54 19.86
CA ALA A 299 -17.17 -8.02 19.76
C ALA A 299 -16.33 -7.65 21.01
N PHE A 300 -16.48 -6.43 21.54
CA PHE A 300 -15.84 -6.03 22.80
C PHE A 300 -16.34 -6.80 24.03
N SER A 301 -17.59 -7.23 24.02
CA SER A 301 -18.20 -7.98 25.12
C SER A 301 -17.90 -9.47 25.09
N THR A 302 -17.43 -9.98 23.94
CA THR A 302 -17.21 -11.41 23.71
C THR A 302 -15.75 -11.67 23.33
N ALA A 303 -15.42 -11.67 22.04
CA ALA A 303 -14.11 -12.05 21.51
C ALA A 303 -12.94 -11.20 22.06
N LEU A 304 -13.21 -9.95 22.44
CA LEU A 304 -12.20 -9.02 22.96
C LEU A 304 -12.33 -8.74 24.45
N GLN A 305 -13.24 -9.42 25.15
CA GLN A 305 -13.57 -9.16 26.56
C GLN A 305 -12.32 -9.09 27.44
N GLU A 306 -11.49 -10.12 27.41
CA GLU A 306 -10.26 -10.17 28.22
C GLU A 306 -9.27 -9.05 27.87
N LYS A 307 -9.14 -8.71 26.57
CA LYS A 307 -8.28 -7.61 26.15
C LYS A 307 -8.79 -6.27 26.69
N THR A 308 -10.11 -6.06 26.75
CA THR A 308 -10.68 -4.82 27.31
C THR A 308 -10.50 -4.68 28.82
N ARG A 309 -10.16 -5.77 29.52
CA ARG A 309 -9.86 -5.79 30.96
C ARG A 309 -8.37 -5.63 31.25
N ASP A 310 -7.52 -5.87 30.27
CA ASP A 310 -6.07 -5.70 30.37
C ASP A 310 -5.68 -4.21 30.30
N ILE A 311 -5.27 -3.67 31.46
CA ILE A 311 -4.86 -2.28 31.67
C ILE A 311 -3.59 -1.93 30.87
N GLY A 312 -2.72 -2.90 30.59
CA GLY A 312 -1.51 -2.70 29.80
C GLY A 312 -1.79 -2.52 28.31
N SER A 313 -3.02 -2.78 27.86
CA SER A 313 -3.42 -2.73 26.46
C SER A 313 -4.18 -1.44 26.10
N ARG A 314 -4.34 -1.20 24.80
CA ARG A 314 -5.14 -0.08 24.27
C ARG A 314 -6.66 -0.32 24.31
N TYR A 315 -7.11 -1.55 24.51
CA TYR A 315 -8.51 -1.94 24.36
C TYR A 315 -9.45 -1.30 25.41
N PRO A 316 -9.08 -1.10 26.68
CA PRO A 316 -9.92 -0.36 27.64
C PRO A 316 -10.25 1.05 27.16
N HIS A 317 -9.27 1.75 26.55
CA HIS A 317 -9.49 3.09 25.99
C HIS A 317 -10.48 3.07 24.83
N MET A 318 -10.42 2.04 23.99
CA MET A 318 -11.32 1.87 22.85
C MET A 318 -12.74 1.51 23.30
N ALA A 319 -12.88 0.67 24.32
CA ALA A 319 -14.17 0.40 24.96
C ALA A 319 -14.81 1.69 25.48
N ALA A 320 -14.04 2.56 26.14
CA ALA A 320 -14.54 3.86 26.59
C ALA A 320 -14.99 4.77 25.43
N LYS A 321 -14.27 4.76 24.30
CA LYS A 321 -14.74 5.45 23.08
C LYS A 321 -16.07 4.88 22.60
N MET A 322 -16.23 3.55 22.58
CA MET A 322 -17.50 2.92 22.18
C MET A 322 -18.65 3.29 23.11
N THR A 323 -18.43 3.43 24.42
CA THR A 323 -19.47 3.92 25.34
C THR A 323 -19.95 5.32 24.91
N SER A 324 -19.05 6.23 24.54
CA SER A 324 -19.46 7.56 24.04
C SER A 324 -20.18 7.51 22.69
N ILE A 325 -19.78 6.61 21.78
CA ILE A 325 -20.46 6.40 20.49
C ILE A 325 -21.88 5.86 20.74
N LEU A 326 -22.02 4.90 21.66
CA LEU A 326 -23.29 4.29 22.01
C LEU A 326 -24.25 5.28 22.66
N LEU A 327 -23.76 6.15 23.55
CA LEU A 327 -24.56 7.24 24.13
C LEU A 327 -25.08 8.19 23.06
N ARG A 328 -24.21 8.64 22.15
CA ARG A 328 -24.62 9.50 21.03
C ARG A 328 -25.68 8.81 20.16
N LEU A 329 -25.52 7.52 19.85
CA LEU A 329 -26.50 6.75 19.09
C LEU A 329 -27.85 6.67 19.81
N TYR A 330 -27.84 6.42 21.13
CA TYR A 330 -29.03 6.38 21.96
C TYR A 330 -29.77 7.73 21.96
N GLU A 331 -29.06 8.84 22.18
CA GLU A 331 -29.63 10.20 22.16
C GLU A 331 -30.28 10.52 20.80
N GLN A 332 -29.61 10.17 19.70
CA GLN A 332 -30.15 10.35 18.34
C GLN A 332 -31.39 9.48 18.11
N ALA A 333 -31.37 8.21 18.53
CA ALA A 333 -32.50 7.31 18.42
C ALA A 333 -33.72 7.80 19.21
N GLN A 334 -33.52 8.33 20.43
CA GLN A 334 -34.58 8.96 21.22
C GLN A 334 -35.15 10.21 20.52
N GLY A 335 -34.27 11.07 20.01
CA GLY A 335 -34.67 12.28 19.26
C GLY A 335 -35.51 11.96 18.01
N GLU A 336 -35.19 10.88 17.30
CA GLU A 336 -35.94 10.39 16.13
C GLU A 336 -37.11 9.45 16.48
N ARG A 337 -37.37 9.20 17.77
CA ARG A 337 -38.39 8.24 18.27
C ARG A 337 -38.21 6.81 17.72
N ASN A 338 -36.97 6.42 17.44
CA ASN A 338 -36.61 5.07 17.04
C ASN A 338 -36.39 4.19 18.29
N SER A 339 -37.49 3.69 18.86
CA SER A 339 -37.45 2.88 20.08
C SER A 339 -36.62 1.60 19.90
N GLN A 340 -36.65 0.99 18.72
CA GLN A 340 -35.90 -0.25 18.44
C GLN A 340 -34.38 -0.05 18.63
N VAL A 341 -33.82 1.03 18.06
CA VAL A 341 -32.39 1.34 18.22
C VAL A 341 -32.08 1.77 19.65
N ALA A 342 -32.94 2.60 20.25
CA ALA A 342 -32.75 3.07 21.63
C ALA A 342 -32.73 1.90 22.63
N ASP A 343 -33.70 0.98 22.55
CA ASP A 343 -33.78 -0.21 23.39
C ASP A 343 -32.56 -1.11 23.15
N ARG A 344 -32.09 -1.23 21.91
CA ARG A 344 -30.87 -2.00 21.62
C ARG A 344 -29.63 -1.36 22.23
N CYS A 345 -29.53 -0.04 22.29
CA CYS A 345 -28.44 0.63 23.01
C CYS A 345 -28.44 0.30 24.51
N LEU A 346 -29.62 0.29 25.16
CA LEU A 346 -29.74 -0.07 26.58
C LEU A 346 -29.28 -1.51 26.84
N ASN A 347 -29.74 -2.46 26.01
CA ASN A 347 -29.31 -3.86 26.10
C ASN A 347 -27.78 -4.02 25.97
N ILE A 348 -27.13 -3.20 25.14
CA ILE A 348 -25.67 -3.22 25.00
C ILE A 348 -24.96 -2.61 26.22
N TRP A 349 -25.53 -1.59 26.86
CA TRP A 349 -25.00 -1.08 28.12
C TRP A 349 -25.06 -2.13 29.23
N ASP A 350 -26.18 -2.85 29.33
CA ASP A 350 -26.32 -3.97 30.27
C ASP A 350 -25.26 -5.05 29.97
N LEU A 351 -25.09 -5.40 28.70
CA LEU A 351 -24.07 -6.34 28.26
C LEU A 351 -22.65 -5.90 28.64
N PHE A 352 -22.31 -4.61 28.48
CA PHE A 352 -21.02 -4.06 28.88
C PHE A 352 -20.81 -4.15 30.38
N PHE A 353 -21.85 -3.89 31.17
CA PHE A 353 -21.82 -3.98 32.63
C PHE A 353 -21.62 -5.41 33.10
N GLU A 354 -22.45 -6.35 32.63
CA GLU A 354 -22.37 -7.78 32.93
C GLU A 354 -21.00 -8.35 32.57
N ASN A 355 -20.50 -8.00 31.39
CA ASN A 355 -19.21 -8.48 30.88
C ASN A 355 -18.02 -7.66 31.35
N ARG A 356 -18.20 -6.67 32.23
CA ARG A 356 -17.12 -5.81 32.76
C ARG A 356 -16.20 -5.29 31.64
N VAL A 357 -16.80 -4.81 30.56
CA VAL A 357 -16.08 -4.31 29.39
C VAL A 357 -15.44 -2.97 29.75
N GLY A 358 -14.13 -2.86 29.58
CA GLY A 358 -13.36 -1.66 29.93
C GLY A 358 -13.50 -1.27 31.40
N ARG A 359 -13.60 0.03 31.68
CA ARG A 359 -13.79 0.59 33.02
C ARG A 359 -15.23 0.96 33.35
N THR A 360 -16.24 0.33 32.72
CA THR A 360 -17.65 0.72 32.91
C THR A 360 -18.06 0.74 34.40
N ILE A 361 -17.44 -0.10 35.24
CA ILE A 361 -17.61 -0.09 36.71
C ILE A 361 -17.12 1.20 37.40
N GLU A 362 -16.09 1.86 36.89
CA GLU A 362 -15.56 3.11 37.47
C GLU A 362 -16.44 4.33 37.12
N LEU A 363 -17.08 4.34 35.94
CA LEU A 363 -17.98 5.41 35.52
C LEU A 363 -19.27 5.44 36.35
N THR A 364 -19.83 4.29 36.71
CA THR A 364 -21.03 4.22 37.56
C THR A 364 -20.76 4.70 38.98
N ARG A 365 -19.57 4.41 39.54
CA ARG A 365 -19.15 4.91 40.86
C ARG A 365 -18.98 6.43 40.92
N ALA A 366 -18.72 7.09 39.80
CA ALA A 366 -18.61 8.54 39.72
C ALA A 366 -19.98 9.24 39.57
N ILE A 367 -21.05 8.51 39.27
CA ILE A 367 -22.43 9.04 39.18
C ILE A 367 -23.16 8.88 40.53
N GLU A 368 -22.66 8.01 41.42
CA GLU A 368 -23.17 7.81 42.78
C GLU A 368 -22.50 8.70 43.85
N GLN A 369 -21.63 9.64 43.43
CA GLN A 369 -21.03 10.70 44.28
C GLN A 369 -21.49 12.06 43.79
#